data_AF-A0A938VFW8-F1
#
_entry.id   AF-A0A938VFW8-F1
#
_cell.length_a   1.000
_cell.length_b   1.000
_cell.length_c   1.000
_cell.angle_alpha   90.00
_cell.angle_beta   90.00
_cell.angle_gamma   90.00
#
_symmetry.space_group_name_H-M   'P 1'
#
loop_
_entity.id
_entity.type
_entity.pdbx_description
1 polymer ?
#
loop_
_entity_poly.entity_id
_entity_poly.type
_entity_poly.pdbx_seq_one_letter_code
_entity_poly.pdbx_strand_id
1 'polypeptide(L)'
;MCGGNWAWTDDGGSTRAGKRAAERDVLGRLLPVATVEDVLRGEVWAVRDPSRRTSERQKDLADIARLLEVRPNLREMVRAEILDRQR
;
A
#
# COMPACT_ATOMS: atom_id res chain seq x y z
N MET A 1 -3.39 13.95 -19.07
CA MET A 1 -3.02 14.59 -17.79
C MET A 1 -4.04 14.13 -16.75
N CYS A 2 -3.66 13.29 -15.80
CA CYS A 2 -4.53 12.89 -14.70
C CYS A 2 -3.80 13.24 -13.40
N GLY A 3 -4.13 14.41 -12.86
CA GLY A 3 -3.68 14.86 -11.55
C GLY A 3 -4.48 14.13 -10.48
N GLY A 4 -3.89 13.08 -9.90
CA GLY A 4 -4.37 12.49 -8.66
C GLY A 4 -3.83 13.30 -7.50
N ASN A 5 -4.71 14.03 -6.81
CA ASN A 5 -4.41 14.71 -5.56
C ASN A 5 -4.17 13.65 -4.48
N TRP A 6 -2.92 13.21 -4.31
CA TRP A 6 -2.47 12.35 -3.21
C TRP A 6 -2.37 13.19 -1.91
N ALA A 7 -3.50 13.78 -1.51
CA ALA A 7 -3.58 14.64 -0.35
C ALA A 7 -3.52 13.80 0.94
N TRP A 8 -2.31 13.53 1.41
CA TRP A 8 -2.06 13.47 2.84
C TRP A 8 -2.00 14.92 3.33
N THR A 9 -3.16 15.57 3.53
CA THR A 9 -3.18 16.90 4.15
C THR A 9 -2.92 16.74 5.65
N ASP A 10 -1.65 16.78 6.02
CA ASP A 10 -1.25 17.41 7.28
C ASP A 10 -0.86 18.86 6.91
N ASP A 11 -1.68 19.82 7.33
CA ASP A 11 -1.38 21.24 7.23
C ASP A 11 -0.01 21.52 7.88
N GLY A 12 0.98 21.89 7.06
CA GLY A 12 2.24 22.46 7.52
C GLY A 12 3.48 21.58 7.33
N GLY A 13 4.05 21.63 6.12
CA GLY A 13 5.51 21.76 5.90
C GLY A 13 6.48 20.79 6.58
N SER A 14 6.09 19.55 6.89
CA SER A 14 6.97 18.55 7.48
C SER A 14 6.77 17.22 6.75
N THR A 15 7.84 16.62 6.21
CA THR A 15 7.87 15.24 5.72
C THR A 15 7.65 14.29 6.88
N ARG A 16 6.44 14.27 7.42
CA ARG A 16 6.04 13.40 8.52
C ARG A 16 5.45 12.15 7.87
N ALA A 17 6.23 11.08 7.82
CA ALA A 17 5.64 9.78 7.54
C ALA A 17 4.55 9.51 8.60
N GLY A 18 3.46 8.87 8.19
CA GLY A 18 2.27 8.70 9.04
C GLY A 18 2.61 8.08 10.41
N LYS A 19 1.73 8.24 11.40
CA LYS A 19 1.95 7.91 12.83
C LYS A 19 2.52 6.50 13.14
N ARG A 20 2.51 5.58 12.17
CA ARG A 20 2.99 4.19 12.30
C ARG A 20 4.29 3.91 11.55
N ALA A 21 4.83 4.87 10.81
CA ALA A 21 6.05 4.68 10.05
C ALA A 21 7.25 4.35 10.97
N ALA A 22 8.07 3.41 10.53
CA ALA A 22 9.26 2.97 11.25
C ALA A 22 10.53 3.43 10.52
N GLU A 23 11.51 3.94 11.25
CA GLU A 23 12.80 4.31 10.67
C GLU A 23 13.53 3.07 10.14
N ARG A 24 13.90 3.07 8.86
CA ARG A 24 14.66 2.01 8.19
C ARG A 24 15.82 2.64 7.41
N ASP A 25 16.94 1.92 7.32
CA ASP A 25 17.99 2.28 6.37
C ASP A 25 17.54 1.92 4.95
N VAL A 26 17.50 2.92 4.08
CA VAL A 26 17.18 2.78 2.67
C VAL A 26 18.32 3.44 1.89
N LEU A 27 19.12 2.62 1.21
CA LEU A 27 20.26 3.07 0.39
C LEU A 27 21.24 3.96 1.19
N GLY A 28 21.51 3.61 2.46
CA GLY A 28 22.45 4.33 3.32
C GLY A 28 21.88 5.61 3.93
N ARG A 29 20.55 5.77 3.93
CA ARG A 29 19.84 6.89 4.57
C ARG A 29 18.78 6.34 5.51
N LEU A 30 18.77 6.84 6.75
CA LEU A 30 17.70 6.54 7.69
C LEU A 30 16.46 7.34 7.31
N LEU A 31 15.41 6.65 6.87
CA LEU A 31 14.15 7.26 6.44
C LEU A 31 12.98 6.62 7.19
N PRO A 32 11.92 7.38 7.50
CA PRO A 32 10.71 6.80 8.02
C PRO A 32 9.94 6.11 6.89
N VAL A 33 9.74 4.79 7.03
CA VAL A 33 9.10 3.93 6.02
C VAL A 33 7.77 3.42 6.55
N ALA A 34 6.75 3.41 5.68
CA ALA A 34 5.45 2.84 6.00
C ALA A 34 5.59 1.36 6.43
N THR A 35 4.76 0.95 7.38
CA THR A 35 4.72 -0.46 7.79
C THR A 35 4.18 -1.33 6.67
N VAL A 36 4.47 -2.63 6.70
CA VAL A 36 3.94 -3.55 5.67
C VAL A 36 2.41 -3.59 5.72
N GLU A 37 1.83 -3.44 6.90
CA GLU A 37 0.40 -3.30 7.16
C GLU A 37 -0.20 -2.06 6.50
N ASP A 38 0.52 -0.93 6.52
CA ASP A 38 0.15 0.30 5.82
C ASP A 38 0.24 0.12 4.30
N VAL A 39 1.32 -0.49 3.81
CA VAL A 39 1.50 -0.79 2.37
C VAL A 39 0.37 -1.68 1.86
N LEU A 40 0.07 -2.77 2.56
CA LEU A 40 -1.00 -3.68 2.19
C LEU A 40 -2.37 -2.98 2.14
N ARG A 41 -2.64 -2.09 3.09
CA ARG A 41 -3.89 -1.30 3.07
C ARG A 41 -3.96 -0.39 1.85
N GLY A 42 -2.83 0.20 1.46
CA GLY A 42 -2.72 1.02 0.25
C GLY A 42 -3.06 0.22 -1.01
N GLU A 43 -2.49 -0.98 -1.16
CA GLU A 43 -2.78 -1.86 -2.31
C GLU A 43 -4.25 -2.32 -2.32
N VAL A 44 -4.80 -2.72 -1.16
CA VAL A 44 -6.21 -3.09 -1.02
C VAL A 44 -7.15 -1.94 -1.44
N TRP A 45 -6.79 -0.69 -1.14
CA TRP A 45 -7.54 0.47 -1.57
C TRP A 45 -7.40 0.71 -3.08
N ALA A 46 -6.18 0.60 -3.61
CA ALA A 46 -5.88 0.77 -5.03
C ALA A 46 -6.64 -0.23 -5.92
N VAL A 47 -6.70 -1.51 -5.54
CA VAL A 47 -7.46 -2.54 -6.30
C VAL A 47 -8.95 -2.22 -6.40
N ARG A 48 -9.51 -1.50 -5.41
CA ARG A 48 -10.93 -1.11 -5.36
C ARG A 48 -11.22 0.19 -6.10
N ASP A 49 -10.20 0.92 -6.54
CA ASP A 49 -10.38 2.16 -7.29
C ASP A 49 -10.85 1.85 -8.73
N PRO A 50 -12.08 2.27 -9.11
CA PRO A 50 -12.61 2.01 -10.44
C PRO A 50 -11.86 2.77 -11.54
N SER A 51 -11.15 3.86 -11.19
CA SER A 51 -10.44 4.72 -12.15
C SER A 51 -9.11 4.14 -12.62
N ARG A 52 -8.57 3.13 -11.93
CA ARG A 52 -7.31 2.49 -12.31
C ARG A 52 -7.43 1.72 -13.62
N ARG A 53 -6.32 1.60 -14.35
CA ARG A 53 -6.25 0.76 -15.55
C ARG A 53 -6.15 -0.71 -15.14
N THR A 54 -6.56 -1.61 -16.04
CA THR A 54 -6.54 -3.06 -15.73
C THR A 54 -5.14 -3.57 -15.40
N SER A 55 -4.10 -3.12 -16.09
CA SER A 55 -2.71 -3.51 -15.80
C SER A 55 -2.24 -3.04 -14.42
N GLU A 56 -2.65 -1.85 -13.98
CA GLU A 56 -2.33 -1.33 -12.64
C GLU A 56 -3.01 -2.19 -11.57
N ARG A 57 -4.30 -2.51 -11.73
CA ARG A 57 -5.01 -3.42 -10.80
C ARG A 57 -4.39 -4.81 -10.73
N GLN A 58 -3.96 -5.37 -11.87
CA GLN A 58 -3.32 -6.69 -11.90
C GLN A 58 -1.97 -6.67 -11.18
N LYS A 59 -1.19 -5.59 -11.34
CA LYS A 59 0.03 -5.36 -10.58
C LYS A 59 -0.27 -5.27 -9.08
N ASP A 60 -1.24 -4.46 -8.68
CA ASP A 60 -1.62 -4.29 -7.27
C ASP A 60 -2.09 -5.65 -6.66
N LEU A 61 -2.85 -6.46 -7.41
CA LEU A 61 -3.23 -7.83 -6.99
C LEU A 61 -2.03 -8.75 -6.80
N ALA A 62 -1.06 -8.72 -7.72
CA ALA A 62 0.17 -9.50 -7.62
C ALA A 62 1.04 -9.06 -6.43
N ASP A 63 1.11 -7.76 -6.16
CA ASP A 63 1.81 -7.20 -5.00
C ASP A 63 1.16 -7.66 -3.68
N ILE A 64 -0.19 -7.69 -3.61
CA ILE A 64 -0.90 -8.26 -2.46
C ILE A 64 -0.57 -9.75 -2.30
N ALA A 65 -0.66 -10.55 -3.37
CA ALA A 65 -0.38 -11.99 -3.31
C ALA A 65 1.04 -12.25 -2.78
N ARG A 66 2.03 -11.54 -3.31
CA ARG A 66 3.43 -11.60 -2.87
C ARG A 66 3.59 -11.25 -1.39
N LEU A 67 2.90 -10.23 -0.89
CA LEU A 67 2.94 -9.87 0.53
C LEU A 67 2.33 -10.99 1.40
N LEU A 68 1.23 -11.59 0.98
CA LEU A 68 0.55 -12.66 1.73
C LEU A 68 1.32 -13.99 1.71
N GLU A 69 2.12 -14.25 0.68
CA GLU A 69 3.03 -15.40 0.62
C GLU A 69 4.15 -15.28 1.66
N VAL A 70 4.77 -14.09 1.75
CA VAL A 70 5.89 -13.85 2.68
C VAL A 70 5.39 -13.62 4.11
N ARG A 71 4.19 -13.07 4.29
CA ARG A 71 3.60 -12.74 5.59
C ARG A 71 2.14 -13.22 5.67
N PRO A 72 1.92 -14.53 5.92
CA PRO A 72 0.58 -15.11 5.93
C PRO A 72 -0.36 -14.51 6.98
N ASN A 73 0.19 -13.99 8.09
CA ASN A 73 -0.58 -13.32 9.14
C ASN A 73 -1.32 -12.07 8.65
N LEU A 74 -0.89 -11.47 7.55
CA LEU A 74 -1.56 -10.31 6.96
C LEU A 74 -2.87 -10.66 6.24
N ARG A 75 -3.17 -11.96 6.02
CA ARG A 75 -4.43 -12.40 5.40
C ARG A 75 -5.66 -11.91 6.17
N GLU A 76 -5.55 -11.79 7.49
CA GLU A 76 -6.61 -11.26 8.36
C GLU A 76 -7.01 -9.81 8.03
N MET A 77 -6.11 -9.06 7.38
CA MET A 77 -6.34 -7.67 7.01
C MET A 77 -6.99 -7.52 5.62
N VAL A 78 -7.03 -8.59 4.82
CA VAL A 78 -7.55 -8.58 3.46
C VAL A 78 -8.97 -9.16 3.46
N ARG A 79 -9.93 -8.43 2.89
CA ARG A 79 -11.31 -8.94 2.76
C ARG A 79 -11.33 -10.16 1.82
N ALA A 80 -12.19 -11.13 2.14
CA ALA A 80 -12.36 -12.37 1.35
C ALA A 80 -12.56 -12.11 -0.16
N GLU A 81 -13.31 -11.08 -0.53
CA GLU A 81 -13.55 -10.71 -1.93
C GLU A 81 -12.26 -10.43 -2.73
N ILE A 82 -11.22 -9.88 -2.09
CA ILE A 82 -9.94 -9.63 -2.75
C ILE A 82 -9.10 -10.92 -2.78
N LEU A 83 -9.20 -11.76 -1.75
CA LEU A 83 -8.53 -13.06 -1.70
C LEU A 83 -9.04 -14.00 -2.81
N ASP A 84 -10.35 -13.98 -3.09
CA ASP A 84 -10.94 -14.81 -4.15
C ASP A 84 -10.47 -14.42 -5.56
N ARG A 85 -10.06 -13.16 -5.74
CA ARG A 85 -9.52 -12.64 -7.02
C ARG A 85 -8.06 -13.02 -7.26
N GLN A 86 -7.41 -13.70 -6.31
CA GLN A 86 -6.04 -14.19 -6.44
C GLN A 86 -5.97 -15.64 -6.95
N ARG A 87 -7.11 -16.29 -7.18
CA ARG A 87 -7.22 -17.65 -7.73
C ARG A 87 -7.45 -17.62 -9.23
#